data_AF-Q3M9A1-F1
#
_entry.id   AF-Q3M9A1-F1
#
_cell.length_a   1.000
_cell.length_b   1.000
_cell.length_c   1.000
_cell.angle_alpha   90.00
_cell.angle_beta   90.00
_cell.angle_gamma   90.00
#
_symmetry.space_group_name_H-M   'P 1'
#
loop_
_entity.id
_entity.type
_entity.pdbx_description
1 polymer ?
#
loop_
_entity_poly.entity_id
_entity_poly.type
_entity_poly.pdbx_seq_one_letter_code
_entity_poly.pdbx_strand_id
1 'polypeptide(L)'
;MGIYYIWNLVERSPVASCNTPYGFIQTKEAKYYTFAEEILVQPWRGQHHVYALFQIPDGYQYEYLFRLKIPGESTQCGGLMPLDKNILASIPRKQGYYPVRGYLNTRIALNLIIQGKLNQLKQPQNWQLGYVKNN
;
A
#
# COMPACT_ATOMS: atom_id res chain seq x y z
N MET A 1 18.03 -12.18 -9.52
CA MET A 1 17.33 -11.56 -10.66
C MET A 1 15.84 -11.27 -10.42
N GLY A 2 15.10 -11.94 -9.53
CA GLY A 2 13.63 -11.77 -9.42
C GLY A 2 13.09 -10.42 -8.91
N ILE A 3 13.84 -9.68 -8.07
CA ILE A 3 13.35 -8.44 -7.45
C ILE A 3 13.16 -7.32 -8.51
N TYR A 4 14.11 -7.16 -9.43
CA TYR A 4 14.09 -6.10 -10.45
C TYR A 4 12.96 -6.23 -11.50
N TYR A 5 12.52 -7.46 -11.80
CA TYR A 5 11.41 -7.66 -12.75
C TYR A 5 10.07 -7.31 -12.13
N ILE A 6 9.89 -7.56 -10.83
CA ILE A 6 8.68 -7.19 -10.10
C ILE A 6 8.58 -5.66 -10.02
N TRP A 7 9.68 -4.96 -9.74
CA TRP A 7 9.75 -3.49 -9.79
C TRP A 7 9.34 -2.92 -11.15
N ASN A 8 9.93 -3.43 -12.23
CA ASN A 8 9.61 -2.98 -13.58
C ASN A 8 8.15 -3.27 -13.98
N LEU A 9 7.56 -4.36 -13.49
CA LEU A 9 6.15 -4.69 -13.74
C LEU A 9 5.19 -3.79 -12.94
N VAL A 10 5.55 -3.39 -11.72
CA VAL A 10 4.81 -2.39 -10.92
C VAL A 10 4.93 -0.98 -11.55
N GLU A 11 6.10 -0.63 -12.09
CA GLU A 11 6.30 0.63 -12.82
C GLU A 11 5.57 0.65 -14.18
N ARG A 12 5.53 -0.48 -14.91
CA ARG A 12 4.94 -0.55 -16.27
C ARG A 12 3.48 -0.93 -16.32
N SER A 13 2.96 -1.69 -15.35
CA SER A 13 1.55 -2.05 -15.27
C SER A 13 0.95 -1.37 -14.04
N PRO A 14 0.36 -0.17 -14.22
CA PRO A 14 0.19 0.74 -13.12
C PRO A 14 -1.02 0.33 -12.25
N VAL A 15 -1.76 -0.72 -12.61
CA VAL A 15 -2.82 -1.33 -11.81
C VAL A 15 -2.26 -2.58 -11.13
N ALA A 16 -1.89 -2.47 -9.86
CA ALA A 16 -1.59 -3.66 -9.07
C ALA A 16 -2.88 -4.48 -8.96
N SER A 17 -2.95 -5.57 -9.71
CA SER A 17 -4.10 -6.48 -9.64
C SER A 17 -4.07 -7.22 -8.31
N CYS A 18 -5.21 -7.29 -7.64
CA CYS A 18 -5.37 -8.11 -6.45
C CYS A 18 -5.23 -9.62 -6.73
N ASN A 19 -5.30 -10.04 -7.99
CA ASN A 19 -5.24 -11.45 -8.37
C ASN A 19 -3.81 -11.91 -8.70
N THR A 20 -2.79 -11.18 -8.24
CA THR A 20 -1.39 -11.56 -8.49
C THR A 20 -0.94 -12.63 -7.48
N PRO A 21 -0.26 -13.70 -7.93
CA PRO A 21 0.19 -14.77 -7.03
C PRO A 21 1.36 -14.36 -6.12
N TYR A 22 2.03 -13.23 -6.41
CA TYR A 22 3.24 -12.79 -5.71
C TYR A 22 3.05 -11.55 -4.82
N GLY A 23 1.86 -10.93 -4.82
CA GLY A 23 1.60 -9.71 -4.06
C GLY A 23 1.29 -9.93 -2.57
N PHE A 24 0.92 -11.16 -2.22
CA PHE A 24 0.43 -11.53 -0.90
C PHE A 24 1.20 -12.74 -0.37
N ILE A 25 1.59 -12.69 0.90
CA ILE A 25 2.39 -13.75 1.51
C ILE A 25 1.45 -14.92 1.84
N GLN A 26 1.81 -16.10 1.33
CA GLN A 26 1.19 -17.37 1.68
C GLN A 26 2.03 -18.02 2.78
N THR A 27 1.51 -18.07 4.00
CA THR A 27 2.18 -18.69 5.15
C THR A 27 1.20 -19.57 5.92
N LYS A 28 1.73 -20.58 6.61
CA LYS A 28 0.99 -21.37 7.61
C LYS A 28 0.91 -20.66 8.97
N GLU A 29 1.75 -19.65 9.18
CA GLU A 29 1.78 -18.86 10.40
C GLU A 29 0.64 -17.84 10.47
N ALA A 30 0.49 -17.21 11.63
CA ALA A 30 -0.49 -16.15 11.84
C ALA A 30 -0.18 -14.95 10.93
N LYS A 31 -1.21 -14.51 10.19
CA LYS A 31 -1.19 -13.32 9.37
C LYS A 31 -1.86 -12.17 10.09
N TYR A 32 -1.17 -11.05 10.19
CA TYR A 32 -1.65 -9.84 10.84
C TYR A 32 -1.97 -8.77 9.80
N TYR A 33 -2.76 -7.78 10.23
CA TYR A 33 -3.14 -6.66 9.38
C TYR A 33 -3.01 -5.35 10.14
N THR A 34 -2.58 -4.31 9.42
CA THR A 34 -2.56 -2.92 9.90
C THR A 34 -3.34 -2.05 8.93
N PHE A 35 -3.73 -0.86 9.39
CA PHE A 35 -4.38 0.16 8.60
C PHE A 35 -3.42 1.32 8.33
N ALA A 36 -3.76 2.19 7.39
CA ALA A 36 -2.99 3.41 7.18
C ALA A 36 -2.98 4.28 8.46
N GLU A 37 -1.90 5.02 8.68
CA GLU A 37 -1.83 6.09 9.68
C GLU A 37 -2.03 7.45 9.04
N GLU A 38 -1.51 7.62 7.83
CA GLU A 38 -1.61 8.86 7.05
C GLU A 38 -1.94 8.53 5.60
N ILE A 39 -2.74 9.38 4.97
CA ILE A 39 -3.15 9.22 3.57
C ILE A 39 -3.03 10.56 2.84
N LEU A 40 -2.36 10.54 1.69
CA LEU A 40 -2.39 11.62 0.72
C LEU A 40 -3.22 11.20 -0.49
N VAL A 41 -4.23 11.99 -0.86
CA VAL A 41 -5.05 11.77 -2.07
C VAL A 41 -5.09 13.05 -2.90
N GLN A 42 -4.10 13.21 -3.78
CA GLN A 42 -3.97 14.36 -4.67
C GLN A 42 -3.61 13.91 -6.10
N PRO A 43 -4.46 13.12 -6.78
CA PRO A 43 -4.13 12.53 -8.07
C PRO A 43 -3.81 13.54 -9.19
N TRP A 44 -4.30 14.78 -9.09
CA TRP A 44 -4.00 15.87 -10.04
C TRP A 44 -2.56 16.39 -9.95
N ARG A 45 -1.81 16.06 -8.88
CA ARG A 45 -0.38 16.38 -8.75
C ARG A 45 0.54 15.33 -9.38
N GLY A 46 -0.03 14.36 -10.11
CA GLY A 46 0.70 13.37 -10.88
C GLY A 46 0.80 12.00 -10.19
N GLN A 47 1.68 11.16 -10.75
CA GLN A 47 1.99 9.86 -10.16
C GLN A 47 2.62 10.07 -8.77
N HIS A 48 2.47 9.09 -7.88
CA HIS A 48 2.97 9.14 -6.49
C HIS A 48 2.30 10.13 -5.53
N HIS A 49 1.25 10.86 -5.94
CA HIS A 49 0.48 11.74 -5.04
C HIS A 49 -0.80 11.08 -4.51
N VAL A 50 -0.89 9.76 -4.62
CA VAL A 50 -1.92 8.95 -3.97
C VAL A 50 -1.24 7.81 -3.22
N TYR A 51 -1.08 7.97 -1.92
CA TYR A 51 -0.41 6.99 -1.08
C TYR A 51 -0.94 6.96 0.34
N ALA A 52 -0.70 5.83 1.00
CA ALA A 52 -0.88 5.64 2.42
C ALA A 52 0.45 5.29 3.09
N LEU A 53 0.63 5.76 4.32
CA LEU A 53 1.70 5.35 5.21
C LEU A 53 1.17 4.32 6.21
N PHE A 54 1.91 3.23 6.35
CA PHE A 54 1.66 2.15 7.29
C PHE A 54 2.84 2.05 8.26
N GLN A 55 2.60 1.67 9.51
CA GLN A 55 3.65 1.29 10.46
C GLN A 55 3.64 -0.22 10.65
N ILE A 56 4.79 -0.85 10.48
CA ILE A 56 4.98 -2.29 10.68
C ILE A 56 5.88 -2.50 11.90
N PRO A 57 5.55 -3.41 12.83
CA PRO A 57 6.42 -3.69 13.96
C PRO A 57 7.78 -4.24 13.49
N ASP A 58 8.84 -3.91 14.22
CA ASP A 58 10.16 -4.48 13.99
C ASP A 58 10.12 -6.01 14.13
N GLY A 59 10.85 -6.72 13.26
CA GLY A 59 10.84 -8.19 13.22
C GLY A 59 9.66 -8.81 12.44
N TYR A 60 8.89 -8.01 11.71
CA TYR A 60 7.85 -8.48 10.79
C TYR A 60 8.16 -8.08 9.34
N GLN A 61 7.69 -8.90 8.40
CA GLN A 61 7.73 -8.64 6.96
C GLN A 61 6.32 -8.32 6.45
N TYR A 62 6.18 -7.25 5.66
CA TYR A 62 4.91 -6.84 5.05
C TYR A 62 4.67 -7.49 3.68
N GLU A 63 3.40 -7.58 3.27
CA GLU A 63 3.00 -8.01 1.93
C GLU A 63 3.39 -6.97 0.87
N TYR A 64 3.76 -7.40 -0.35
CA TYR A 64 4.15 -6.47 -1.42
C TYR A 64 2.99 -5.61 -1.95
N LEU A 65 1.74 -6.01 -1.69
CA LEU A 65 0.54 -5.25 -2.01
C LEU A 65 -0.30 -4.95 -0.75
N PHE A 66 -0.90 -3.77 -0.72
CA PHE A 66 -1.99 -3.46 0.21
C PHE A 66 -3.35 -3.58 -0.49
N ARG A 67 -4.42 -3.69 0.31
CA ARG A 67 -5.80 -3.73 -0.16
C ARG A 67 -6.53 -2.44 0.19
N LEU A 68 -7.22 -1.86 -0.76
CA LEU A 68 -8.18 -0.78 -0.56
C LEU A 68 -9.59 -1.38 -0.63
N LYS A 69 -10.29 -1.35 0.51
CA LYS A 69 -11.64 -1.90 0.68
C LYS A 69 -12.61 -0.76 0.95
N ILE A 70 -13.30 -0.32 -0.10
CA ILE A 70 -14.37 0.68 0.01
C ILE A 70 -15.71 -0.06 -0.02
N PRO A 71 -16.62 0.19 0.94
CA PRO A 71 -17.95 -0.42 0.93
C PRO A 71 -18.69 -0.17 -0.39
N GLY A 72 -19.20 -1.25 -1.00
CA GLY A 72 -19.90 -1.22 -2.29
C GLY A 72 -18.99 -1.25 -3.52
N GLU A 73 -17.67 -1.29 -3.35
CA GLU A 73 -16.71 -1.40 -4.46
C GLU A 73 -15.97 -2.73 -4.46
N SER A 74 -15.46 -3.13 -5.63
CA SER A 74 -14.49 -4.22 -5.69
C SER A 74 -13.18 -3.82 -4.99
N THR A 75 -12.55 -4.77 -4.30
CA THR A 75 -11.27 -4.50 -3.62
C THR A 75 -10.22 -4.11 -4.64
N GLN A 76 -9.61 -2.95 -4.45
CA GLN A 76 -8.49 -2.48 -5.26
C GLN A 76 -7.18 -2.81 -4.53
N CYS A 77 -6.09 -2.94 -5.26
CA CYS A 77 -4.77 -3.16 -4.66
C CYS A 77 -3.78 -2.10 -5.14
N GLY A 78 -2.80 -1.82 -4.30
CA GLY A 78 -1.72 -0.91 -4.61
C GLY A 78 -0.38 -1.49 -4.16
N GLY A 79 0.68 -1.05 -4.84
CA GLY A 79 2.03 -1.55 -4.61
C GLY A 79 2.72 -0.81 -3.47
N LEU A 80 3.57 -1.51 -2.73
CA LEU A 80 4.48 -0.90 -1.79
C LEU A 80 5.82 -0.65 -2.46
N MET A 81 6.42 0.50 -2.18
CA MET A 81 7.73 0.87 -2.70
C MET A 81 8.67 1.06 -1.51
N PRO A 82 9.89 0.50 -1.52
CA PRO A 82 10.87 0.75 -0.49
C PRO A 82 11.12 2.25 -0.48
N LEU A 83 10.95 2.82 0.70
CA LEU A 83 11.24 4.22 0.90
C LEU A 83 12.75 4.41 0.90
N ASP A 84 13.24 5.38 0.14
CA ASP A 84 14.63 5.82 0.25
C ASP A 84 14.93 6.22 1.70
N LYS A 85 16.14 5.92 2.16
CA LYS A 85 16.58 6.20 3.55
C LYS A 85 16.34 7.66 3.97
N ASN A 86 16.48 8.60 3.03
CA ASN A 86 16.26 10.02 3.27
C ASN A 86 14.77 10.36 3.51
N ILE A 87 13.84 9.65 2.86
CA ILE A 87 12.39 9.83 3.06
C ILE A 87 11.94 9.16 4.36
N LEU A 88 12.52 8.01 4.71
CA LEU A 88 12.27 7.32 5.98
C LEU A 88 12.60 8.18 7.21
N ALA A 89 13.60 9.05 7.12
CA ALA A 89 14.03 9.91 8.22
C ALA A 89 13.01 11.01 8.57
N SER A 90 12.20 11.43 7.60
CA SER A 90 11.22 12.52 7.77
C SER A 90 9.84 12.05 8.18
N ILE A 91 9.59 10.73 8.23
CA ILE A 91 8.28 10.17 8.59
C ILE A 91 8.25 9.88 10.09
N PRO A 92 7.26 10.43 10.84
CA PRO A 92 7.06 10.10 12.24
C PRO A 92 6.99 8.58 12.45
N ARG A 93 7.76 8.09 13.41
CA ARG A 93 7.91 6.66 13.67
C ARG A 93 7.48 6.34 15.10
N LYS A 94 6.64 5.32 15.26
CA LYS A 94 6.37 4.74 16.57
C LYS A 94 7.56 3.91 17.02
N GLN A 95 7.93 3.99 18.29
CA GLN A 95 9.04 3.18 18.82
C GLN A 95 8.76 1.69 18.62
N GLY A 96 9.71 0.96 18.03
CA GLY A 96 9.56 -0.46 17.69
C GLY A 96 8.82 -0.74 16.38
N TYR A 97 8.63 0.26 15.52
CA TYR A 97 8.01 0.13 14.21
C TYR A 97 8.85 0.80 13.11
N TYR A 98 8.66 0.39 11.87
CA TYR A 98 9.19 1.07 10.69
C TYR A 98 8.07 1.49 9.72
N PRO A 99 8.18 2.69 9.11
CA PRO A 99 7.16 3.16 8.18
C PRO A 99 7.32 2.53 6.79
N VAL A 100 6.20 2.28 6.14
CA VAL A 100 6.13 1.77 4.77
C VAL A 100 5.10 2.57 3.99
N ARG A 101 5.41 2.90 2.73
CA ARG A 101 4.51 3.66 1.86
C ARG A 101 3.90 2.74 0.79
N GLY A 102 2.58 2.71 0.74
CA GLY A 102 1.81 2.05 -0.30
C GLY A 102 1.23 3.07 -1.27
N TYR A 103 1.50 2.91 -2.56
CA TYR A 103 0.98 3.77 -3.62
C TYR A 103 -0.24 3.16 -4.29
N LEU A 104 -1.31 3.94 -4.40
CA LEU A 104 -2.47 3.59 -5.21
C LEU A 104 -2.30 4.19 -6.60
N ASN A 105 -2.74 3.45 -7.62
CA ASN A 105 -2.77 3.96 -8.96
C ASN A 105 -3.62 5.24 -9.08
N THR A 106 -3.06 6.28 -9.71
CA THR A 106 -3.76 7.56 -9.92
C THR A 106 -5.06 7.41 -10.72
N ARG A 107 -5.14 6.51 -11.71
CA ARG A 107 -6.37 6.27 -12.50
C ARG A 107 -7.45 5.60 -11.65
N ILE A 108 -7.09 4.63 -10.80
CA ILE A 108 -8.03 4.02 -9.84
C ILE A 108 -8.57 5.11 -8.90
N ALA A 109 -7.68 5.93 -8.35
CA ALA A 109 -8.06 7.02 -7.45
C ALA A 109 -9.00 8.02 -8.14
N LEU A 110 -8.68 8.44 -9.37
CA LEU A 110 -9.53 9.34 -10.16
C LEU A 110 -10.90 8.73 -10.44
N ASN A 111 -10.96 7.46 -10.86
CA ASN A 111 -12.23 6.76 -11.11
C ASN A 111 -13.09 6.73 -9.84
N LEU A 112 -12.52 6.40 -8.69
CA LEU A 112 -13.21 6.41 -7.40
C LEU A 112 -13.68 7.82 -7.01
N ILE A 113 -12.88 8.86 -7.27
CA ILE A 113 -13.28 10.25 -7.02
C ILE A 113 -14.46 10.67 -7.90
N ILE A 114 -14.45 10.32 -9.18
CA ILE A 114 -15.55 10.59 -10.11
C ILE A 114 -16.84 9.92 -9.63
N GLN A 115 -16.74 8.74 -9.01
CA GLN A 115 -17.86 8.03 -8.37
C GLN A 115 -18.24 8.59 -6.98
N GLY A 116 -17.66 9.73 -6.57
CA GLY A 116 -17.96 10.38 -5.29
C GLY A 116 -17.29 9.75 -4.07
N LYS A 117 -16.30 8.85 -4.24
CA LYS A 117 -15.66 8.11 -3.14
C LYS A 117 -14.45 8.80 -2.52
N LEU A 118 -14.27 10.12 -2.73
CA LEU A 118 -13.12 10.86 -2.22
C LEU A 118 -13.00 10.78 -0.69
N ASN A 119 -14.12 10.85 0.04
CA ASN A 119 -14.12 10.78 1.49
C ASN A 119 -13.68 9.39 1.98
N GLN A 120 -14.14 8.33 1.31
CA GLN A 120 -13.77 6.94 1.60
C GLN A 120 -12.31 6.68 1.27
N LEU A 121 -11.76 7.29 0.21
CA LEU A 121 -10.34 7.22 -0.09
C LEU A 121 -9.47 7.85 1.01
N LYS A 122 -9.98 8.84 1.74
CA LYS A 122 -9.27 9.48 2.86
C LYS A 122 -9.44 8.78 4.20
N GLN A 123 -10.24 7.70 4.27
CA GLN A 123 -10.47 6.95 5.51
C GLN A 123 -9.39 5.89 5.72
N PRO A 124 -8.60 5.96 6.81
CA PRO A 124 -7.51 5.02 7.06
C PRO A 124 -7.94 3.55 7.14
N GLN A 125 -9.11 3.27 7.71
CA GLN A 125 -9.64 1.90 7.82
C GLN A 125 -9.88 1.19 6.48
N ASN A 126 -10.01 1.95 5.38
CA ASN A 126 -10.22 1.36 4.06
C ASN A 126 -8.90 0.85 3.45
N TRP A 127 -7.75 1.27 3.96
CA TRP A 127 -6.43 0.90 3.48
C TRP A 127 -5.83 -0.14 4.42
N GLN A 128 -5.69 -1.38 3.97
CA GLN A 128 -5.26 -2.50 4.78
C GLN A 128 -3.99 -3.14 4.22
N LEU A 129 -2.98 -3.27 5.07
CA LEU A 129 -1.72 -3.94 4.74
C LEU A 129 -1.54 -5.18 5.61
N GLY A 130 -1.29 -6.33 4.98
CA GLY A 130 -0.92 -7.55 5.69
C GLY A 130 0.56 -7.59 6.02
N TYR A 131 0.90 -8.28 7.11
CA TYR A 131 2.28 -8.57 7.49
C TYR A 131 2.34 -9.87 8.31
N VAL A 132 3.52 -10.49 8.32
CA VAL A 132 3.80 -11.78 8.97
C VAL A 132 5.10 -11.67 9.76
N LYS A 133 5.28 -12.51 10.78
CA LYS A 133 6.52 -12.51 11.55
C LYS A 133 7.68 -12.94 10.65
N ASN A 134 8.83 -12.30 10.79
CA ASN A 134 10.03 -12.70 10.08
C ASN A 134 10.56 -13.99 10.72
N ASN A 135 10.85 -15.01 9.92
CA ASN A 135 11.51 -16.24 10.40
C ASN A 135 13.02 -16.05 10.51
#